data_AF-A4S0K6-F1
#
_entry.id   AF-A4S0K6-F1
#
_cell.length_a   1.000
_cell.length_b   1.000
_cell.length_c   1.000
_cell.angle_alpha   90.00
_cell.angle_beta   90.00
_cell.angle_gamma   90.00
#
_symmetry.space_group_name_H-M   'P 1'
#
loop_
_entity.id
_entity.type
_entity.pdbx_description
1 polymer ?
#
loop_
_entity_poly.entity_id
_entity_poly.type
_entity_poly.pdbx_seq_one_letter_code
_entity_poly.pdbx_strand_id
1 'polypeptide(L)'
;MRFRRVGTKASTRSRRRRACARRTSSEASETTAVRTWRDAKRFADAGQGARTTVLTSREGARGAFIKADCDANESVTFEEACEAIFEHGERVYARAECTTTLAVEANVGAVGEVFAEDVALRNCGVWFGAAGNVTPLHYDLCHGFLIMIRGVKTFTIFHKDDFRAMYQRSDRPELSRVNLDAWYAGDADERDRFPDFEDATPLTFTLYPGDMIYTPPFFWHHVRTHDGEPAISVLVPFDLDAEEPVHVSHLY
;
A
#
# COMPACT_ATOMS: atom_id res chain seq x y z
N MET A 1 23.66 -23.86 -46.99
CA MET A 1 24.17 -23.46 -45.65
C MET A 1 24.36 -21.95 -45.65
N ARG A 2 23.90 -21.26 -44.60
CA ARG A 2 24.06 -19.83 -44.23
C ARG A 2 23.16 -18.76 -44.88
N PHE A 3 22.25 -18.30 -44.03
CA PHE A 3 21.58 -17.00 -44.03
C PHE A 3 22.55 -15.82 -43.84
N ARG A 4 22.22 -14.66 -44.41
CA ARG A 4 22.24 -13.34 -43.74
C ARG A 4 21.54 -12.30 -44.62
N ARG A 5 20.34 -11.86 -44.22
CA ARG A 5 19.83 -10.52 -44.56
C ARG A 5 20.04 -9.65 -43.33
N VAL A 6 20.99 -8.72 -43.43
CA VAL A 6 21.09 -7.59 -42.52
C VAL A 6 20.07 -6.57 -43.00
N GLY A 7 19.06 -6.31 -42.19
CA GLY A 7 18.06 -5.28 -42.40
C GLY A 7 17.74 -4.68 -41.05
N THR A 8 18.54 -3.71 -40.62
CA THR A 8 18.25 -2.84 -39.49
C THR A 8 17.01 -2.01 -39.82
N LYS A 9 15.84 -2.49 -39.42
CA LYS A 9 14.68 -1.62 -39.23
C LYS A 9 14.81 -1.00 -37.85
N ALA A 10 15.16 0.28 -37.84
CA ALA A 10 14.89 1.16 -36.72
C ALA A 10 13.41 1.00 -36.35
N SER A 11 13.16 0.35 -35.22
CA SER A 11 11.84 0.24 -34.65
C SER A 11 11.55 1.56 -33.95
N THR A 12 10.78 2.40 -34.62
CA THR A 12 10.00 3.47 -34.00
C THR A 12 9.01 2.84 -33.01
N ARG A 13 9.51 2.41 -31.84
CA ARG A 13 8.67 2.14 -30.69
C ARG A 13 8.14 3.48 -30.24
N SER A 14 6.86 3.72 -30.51
CA SER A 14 6.10 4.79 -29.90
C SER A 14 6.41 4.82 -28.40
N ARG A 15 6.74 6.00 -27.87
CA ARG A 15 6.83 6.24 -26.44
C ARG A 15 5.41 6.10 -25.84
N ARG A 16 4.89 4.87 -25.76
CA ARG A 16 3.87 4.56 -24.76
C ARG A 16 4.54 4.82 -23.42
N ARG A 17 4.07 5.82 -22.69
CA ARG A 17 4.53 6.08 -21.33
C ARG A 17 4.31 4.78 -20.55
N ARG A 18 5.38 4.03 -20.25
CA ARG A 18 5.26 2.84 -19.40
C ARG A 18 4.83 3.36 -18.03
N ALA A 19 3.71 2.86 -17.50
CA ALA A 19 3.34 3.12 -16.12
C ALA A 19 4.50 2.64 -15.24
N CYS A 20 4.92 3.49 -14.30
CA CYS A 20 6.02 3.25 -13.38
C CYS A 20 5.64 3.89 -12.06
N ALA A 21 5.97 3.23 -10.95
CA ALA A 21 5.77 3.80 -9.63
C ALA A 21 6.51 5.14 -9.49
N ARG A 22 5.85 6.11 -8.88
CA ARG A 22 6.39 7.47 -8.73
C ARG A 22 6.01 8.03 -7.38
N ARG A 23 6.98 8.62 -6.70
CA ARG A 23 6.74 9.47 -5.54
C ARG A 23 6.70 10.93 -5.96
N THR A 24 5.71 11.67 -5.48
CA THR A 24 5.69 13.13 -5.53
C THR A 24 5.83 13.66 -4.11
N SER A 25 6.66 14.69 -3.94
CA SER A 25 6.82 15.38 -2.67
C SER A 25 5.90 16.58 -2.63
N SER A 26 5.38 16.91 -1.44
CA SER A 26 4.64 18.15 -1.14
C SER A 26 3.29 18.38 -1.82
N GLU A 27 2.81 17.50 -2.70
CA GLU A 27 1.48 17.66 -3.31
C GLU A 27 0.35 17.63 -2.28
N ALA A 28 0.54 16.88 -1.18
CA ALA A 28 -0.42 16.80 -0.09
C ALA A 28 0.02 17.53 1.20
N SER A 29 1.18 18.19 1.22
CA SER A 29 1.75 18.75 2.46
C SER A 29 0.89 19.84 3.11
N GLU A 30 0.04 20.48 2.32
CA GLU A 30 -0.80 21.61 2.74
C GLU A 30 -2.20 21.19 3.19
N THR A 31 -2.55 19.90 3.08
CA THR A 31 -3.89 19.40 3.41
C THR A 31 -4.21 19.56 4.91
N THR A 32 -5.51 19.70 5.22
CA THR A 32 -5.99 19.75 6.61
C THR A 32 -5.50 18.53 7.38
N ALA A 33 -5.63 17.33 6.82
CA ALA A 33 -5.21 16.09 7.44
C ALA A 33 -3.72 16.09 7.84
N VAL A 34 -2.81 16.48 6.94
CA VAL A 34 -1.35 16.53 7.26
C VAL A 34 -1.03 17.56 8.34
N ARG A 35 -1.84 18.62 8.47
CA ARG A 35 -1.69 19.66 9.49
C ARG A 35 -2.28 19.25 10.84
N THR A 36 -3.40 18.52 10.85
CA THR A 36 -4.21 18.31 12.08
C THR A 36 -4.16 16.88 12.62
N TRP A 37 -4.06 15.84 11.78
CA TRP A 37 -4.17 14.43 12.23
C TRP A 37 -2.91 13.90 12.93
N ARG A 38 -1.91 14.76 13.15
CA ARG A 38 -0.82 14.50 14.12
C ARG A 38 -1.36 14.46 15.55
N ASP A 39 -2.42 15.21 15.80
CA ASP A 39 -3.21 15.14 17.02
C ASP A 39 -4.22 13.97 16.88
N ALA A 40 -4.05 12.95 17.71
CA ALA A 40 -4.88 11.74 17.68
C ALA A 40 -6.36 12.03 17.94
N LYS A 41 -6.66 13.03 18.79
CA LYS A 41 -8.04 13.42 19.05
C LYS A 41 -8.68 14.05 17.81
N ARG A 42 -7.95 14.92 17.11
CA ARG A 42 -8.43 15.52 15.85
C ARG A 42 -8.69 14.46 14.79
N PHE A 43 -7.82 13.45 14.71
CA PHE A 43 -8.03 12.33 13.80
C PHE A 43 -9.26 11.49 14.18
N ALA A 44 -9.42 11.16 15.46
CA ALA A 44 -10.59 10.44 15.97
C ALA A 44 -11.91 11.20 15.70
N ASP A 45 -11.93 12.51 15.96
CA ASP A 45 -13.09 13.37 15.68
C ASP A 45 -13.43 13.38 14.17
N ALA A 46 -12.42 13.42 13.29
CA ALA A 46 -12.62 13.45 11.83
C ALA A 46 -13.16 12.12 11.26
N GLY A 47 -12.76 10.99 11.84
CA GLY A 47 -13.19 9.66 11.44
C GLY A 47 -14.38 9.10 12.22
N GLN A 48 -15.01 9.90 13.09
CA GLN A 48 -16.09 9.46 13.95
C GLN A 48 -17.20 8.73 13.16
N GLY A 49 -17.53 7.52 13.62
CA GLY A 49 -18.54 6.66 12.99
C GLY A 49 -18.14 5.99 11.67
N ALA A 50 -16.90 6.12 11.20
CA ALA A 50 -16.41 5.39 10.03
C ALA A 50 -16.34 3.88 10.34
N ARG A 51 -16.89 3.05 9.43
CA ARG A 51 -16.73 1.60 9.56
C ARG A 51 -15.26 1.22 9.51
N THR A 52 -14.83 0.48 10.52
CA THR A 52 -13.42 0.17 10.76
C THR A 52 -13.23 -1.33 10.93
N THR A 53 -12.19 -1.86 10.29
CA THR A 53 -11.68 -3.22 10.52
C THR A 53 -10.33 -3.11 11.19
N VAL A 54 -10.19 -3.66 12.38
CA VAL A 54 -8.92 -3.78 13.09
C VAL A 54 -8.32 -5.15 12.84
N LEU A 55 -7.04 -5.18 12.47
CA LEU A 55 -6.27 -6.38 12.18
C LEU A 55 -5.23 -6.59 13.28
N THR A 56 -5.23 -7.81 13.81
CA THR A 56 -4.20 -8.30 14.73
C THR A 56 -3.44 -9.44 14.06
N SER A 57 -2.11 -9.32 13.99
CA SER A 57 -1.25 -10.37 13.44
C SER A 57 -1.40 -11.65 14.26
N ARG A 58 -1.67 -12.79 13.61
CA ARG A 58 -1.66 -14.10 14.28
C ARG A 58 -0.27 -14.46 14.77
N GLU A 59 -0.20 -15.31 15.78
CA GLU A 59 1.06 -15.85 16.28
C GLU A 59 1.80 -16.59 15.14
N GLY A 60 3.07 -16.27 14.92
CA GLY A 60 3.88 -16.83 13.83
C GLY A 60 3.82 -16.06 12.50
N ALA A 61 2.90 -15.10 12.31
CA ALA A 61 2.86 -14.25 11.10
C ALA A 61 3.97 -13.17 11.06
N ARG A 62 4.96 -13.23 11.96
CA ARG A 62 6.15 -12.35 12.04
C ARG A 62 5.83 -10.84 11.96
N GLY A 63 4.63 -10.42 12.35
CA GLY A 63 4.20 -9.01 12.29
C GLY A 63 3.65 -8.55 10.93
N ALA A 64 3.30 -9.47 10.05
CA ALA A 64 2.58 -9.21 8.81
C ALA A 64 1.12 -8.82 9.09
N PHE A 65 0.69 -7.70 8.51
CA PHE A 65 -0.68 -7.19 8.60
C PHE A 65 -1.36 -7.18 7.22
N ILE A 66 -1.71 -8.38 6.76
CA ILE A 66 -2.62 -8.62 5.62
C ILE A 66 -3.76 -9.49 6.13
N LYS A 67 -5.00 -9.16 5.73
CA LYS A 67 -6.23 -9.78 6.25
C LYS A 67 -6.17 -11.32 6.25
N ALA A 68 -5.59 -11.93 5.22
CA ALA A 68 -5.42 -13.38 5.11
C ALA A 68 -4.65 -14.02 6.29
N ASP A 69 -3.67 -13.31 6.85
CA ASP A 69 -2.78 -13.79 7.92
C ASP A 69 -3.06 -13.12 9.28
N CYS A 70 -4.13 -12.31 9.38
CA CYS A 70 -4.57 -11.62 10.59
C CYS A 70 -5.93 -12.10 11.07
N ASP A 71 -6.20 -11.88 12.34
CA ASP A 71 -7.57 -11.88 12.85
C ASP A 71 -8.17 -10.49 12.62
N ALA A 72 -9.34 -10.46 11.98
CA ALA A 72 -10.06 -9.23 11.67
C ALA A 72 -11.21 -9.02 12.64
N ASN A 73 -11.26 -7.83 13.24
CA ASN A 73 -12.36 -7.41 14.11
C ASN A 73 -13.06 -6.18 13.53
N GLU A 74 -14.32 -6.35 13.16
CA GLU A 74 -15.19 -5.30 12.60
C GLU A 74 -16.14 -4.71 13.66
N SER A 75 -16.08 -5.16 14.91
CA SER A 75 -16.88 -4.61 16.01
C SER A 75 -16.24 -3.40 16.71
N VAL A 76 -14.95 -3.16 16.44
CA VAL A 76 -14.19 -2.04 17.04
C VAL A 76 -14.53 -0.76 16.30
N THR A 77 -14.88 0.30 17.02
CA THR A 77 -15.17 1.59 16.39
C THR A 77 -13.88 2.28 15.92
N PHE A 78 -14.03 3.32 15.09
CA PHE A 78 -12.88 4.11 14.64
C PHE A 78 -12.13 4.75 15.82
N GLU A 79 -12.89 5.23 16.81
CA GLU A 79 -12.40 5.91 18.00
C GLU A 79 -11.67 4.93 18.92
N GLU A 80 -12.24 3.75 19.17
CA GLU A 80 -11.59 2.68 19.94
C GLU A 80 -10.28 2.24 19.28
N ALA A 81 -10.27 2.11 17.94
CA ALA A 81 -9.05 1.82 17.20
C ALA A 81 -8.00 2.93 17.33
N CYS A 82 -8.42 4.20 17.32
CA CYS A 82 -7.53 5.33 17.56
C CYS A 82 -6.94 5.31 18.97
N GLU A 83 -7.76 5.09 20.00
CA GLU A 83 -7.32 5.01 21.40
C GLU A 83 -6.30 3.86 21.57
N ALA A 84 -6.62 2.67 21.06
CA ALA A 84 -5.72 1.52 21.09
C ALA A 84 -4.35 1.83 20.46
N ILE A 85 -4.32 2.44 19.27
CA ILE A 85 -3.07 2.68 18.53
C ILE A 85 -2.28 3.87 19.08
N PHE A 86 -2.95 5.01 19.31
CA PHE A 86 -2.27 6.29 19.55
C PHE A 86 -2.15 6.65 21.04
N GLU A 87 -2.97 6.07 21.90
CA GLU A 87 -2.93 6.33 23.35
C GLU A 87 -2.33 5.14 24.10
N HIS A 88 -2.76 3.91 23.78
CA HIS A 88 -2.30 2.69 24.47
C HIS A 88 -1.06 2.05 23.82
N GLY A 89 -0.75 2.40 22.57
CA GLY A 89 0.40 1.85 21.85
C GLY A 89 0.23 0.37 21.48
N GLU A 90 -1.02 -0.10 21.32
CA GLU A 90 -1.32 -1.46 20.93
C GLU A 90 -0.83 -1.74 19.50
N ARG A 91 -0.26 -2.94 19.31
CA ARG A 91 0.28 -3.35 18.02
C ARG A 91 -0.80 -3.92 17.11
N VAL A 92 -1.65 -3.04 16.60
CA VAL A 92 -2.73 -3.36 15.66
C VAL A 92 -2.60 -2.52 14.38
N TYR A 93 -3.32 -2.95 13.33
CA TYR A 93 -3.43 -2.20 12.06
C TYR A 93 -4.89 -2.07 11.67
N ALA A 94 -5.36 -0.84 11.47
CA ALA A 94 -6.74 -0.55 11.17
C ALA A 94 -6.90 -0.06 9.73
N ARG A 95 -8.00 -0.50 9.10
CA ARG A 95 -8.52 0.06 7.85
C ARG A 95 -9.91 0.62 8.14
N ALA A 96 -10.11 1.90 7.88
CA ALA A 96 -11.43 2.52 7.89
C ALA A 96 -11.88 2.87 6.47
N GLU A 97 -13.19 2.86 6.24
CA GLU A 97 -13.75 3.49 5.05
C GLU A 97 -13.41 4.99 5.02
N CYS A 98 -13.22 5.54 3.83
CA CYS A 98 -13.03 6.97 3.70
C CYS A 98 -14.40 7.67 3.68
N THR A 99 -14.79 8.27 4.80
CA THR A 99 -16.01 9.10 4.88
C THR A 99 -15.80 10.43 4.16
N THR A 100 -16.88 11.16 3.90
CA THR A 100 -16.80 12.50 3.27
C THR A 100 -15.89 13.45 4.05
N THR A 101 -15.95 13.44 5.39
CA THR A 101 -15.09 14.27 6.24
C THR A 101 -13.62 13.93 6.05
N LEU A 102 -13.27 12.64 6.15
CA LEU A 102 -11.90 12.16 5.95
C LEU A 102 -11.37 12.51 4.55
N ALA A 103 -12.22 12.36 3.53
CA ALA A 103 -11.88 12.65 2.14
C ALA A 103 -11.60 14.13 1.88
N VAL A 104 -12.43 15.02 2.43
CA VAL A 104 -12.26 16.47 2.31
C VAL A 104 -10.99 16.91 3.03
N GLU A 105 -10.76 16.43 4.25
CA GLU A 105 -9.58 16.84 5.02
C GLU A 105 -8.26 16.33 4.43
N ALA A 106 -8.27 15.11 3.86
CA ALA A 106 -7.13 14.54 3.15
C ALA A 106 -7.00 15.00 1.69
N ASN A 107 -7.92 15.83 1.20
CA ASN A 107 -7.99 16.33 -0.18
C ASN A 107 -7.97 15.21 -1.23
N VAL A 108 -8.74 14.14 -1.00
CA VAL A 108 -8.85 12.99 -1.93
C VAL A 108 -9.31 13.44 -3.33
N GLY A 109 -10.15 14.46 -3.42
CA GLY A 109 -10.64 15.01 -4.69
C GLY A 109 -9.53 15.50 -5.63
N ALA A 110 -8.44 16.05 -5.09
CA ALA A 110 -7.31 16.51 -5.91
C ALA A 110 -6.63 15.37 -6.68
N VAL A 111 -6.69 14.13 -6.18
CA VAL A 111 -6.17 12.96 -6.91
C VAL A 111 -6.96 12.71 -8.20
N GLY A 112 -8.29 12.91 -8.17
CA GLY A 112 -9.15 12.80 -9.35
C GLY A 112 -8.81 13.83 -10.42
N GLU A 113 -8.40 15.03 -10.03
CA GLU A 113 -7.97 16.08 -10.96
C GLU A 113 -6.68 15.73 -11.71
N VAL A 114 -5.75 14.99 -11.08
CA VAL A 114 -4.47 14.61 -11.71
C VAL A 114 -4.67 13.71 -12.93
N PHE A 115 -5.69 12.85 -12.93
CA PHE A 115 -5.96 11.89 -14.02
C PHE A 115 -7.27 12.13 -14.77
N ALA A 116 -8.05 13.14 -14.37
CA ALA A 116 -9.38 13.42 -14.94
C ALA A 116 -10.35 12.23 -14.84
N GLU A 117 -10.30 11.52 -13.71
CA GLU A 117 -11.19 10.40 -13.39
C GLU A 117 -11.93 10.66 -12.09
N ASP A 118 -13.18 10.22 -12.02
CA ASP A 118 -13.98 10.31 -10.81
C ASP A 118 -13.47 9.31 -9.76
N VAL A 119 -12.92 9.82 -8.67
CA VAL A 119 -12.56 9.01 -7.51
C VAL A 119 -13.84 8.53 -6.82
N ALA A 120 -14.10 7.23 -6.90
CA ALA A 120 -15.19 6.62 -6.15
C ALA A 120 -14.82 6.55 -4.67
N LEU A 121 -15.37 7.46 -3.86
CA LEU A 121 -15.07 7.56 -2.43
C LEU A 121 -15.25 6.22 -1.68
N ARG A 122 -16.24 5.43 -2.06
CA ARG A 122 -16.50 4.09 -1.50
C ARG A 122 -15.31 3.12 -1.62
N ASN A 123 -14.40 3.37 -2.56
CA ASN A 123 -13.21 2.56 -2.79
C ASN A 123 -11.99 3.06 -2.00
N CYS A 124 -12.03 4.32 -1.54
CA CYS A 124 -10.95 4.91 -0.75
C CYS A 124 -10.95 4.37 0.68
N GLY A 125 -9.78 4.36 1.30
CA GLY A 125 -9.63 3.89 2.67
C GLY A 125 -8.56 4.65 3.44
N VAL A 126 -8.77 4.78 4.75
CA VAL A 126 -7.78 5.30 5.68
C VAL A 126 -7.13 4.14 6.40
N TRP A 127 -5.80 4.10 6.35
CA TRP A 127 -4.97 3.08 6.99
C TRP A 127 -4.18 3.69 8.12
N PHE A 128 -4.27 3.12 9.31
CA PHE A 128 -3.54 3.60 10.48
C PHE A 128 -3.15 2.46 11.41
N GLY A 129 -2.02 2.60 12.10
CA GLY A 129 -1.56 1.56 13.01
C GLY A 129 -0.20 1.81 13.59
N ALA A 130 0.21 0.88 14.45
CA ALA A 130 1.43 0.97 15.22
C ALA A 130 2.70 1.10 14.38
N ALA A 131 3.73 1.63 15.03
CA ALA A 131 5.09 1.64 14.51
C ALA A 131 5.56 0.21 14.19
N GLY A 132 6.39 0.07 13.15
CA GLY A 132 6.94 -1.24 12.76
C GLY A 132 5.95 -2.19 12.06
N ASN A 133 4.71 -1.77 11.80
CA ASN A 133 3.76 -2.58 11.03
C ASN A 133 4.27 -2.82 9.61
N VAL A 134 4.06 -4.05 9.14
CA VAL A 134 4.43 -4.50 7.79
C VAL A 134 3.18 -4.96 7.05
N THR A 135 2.99 -4.45 5.83
CA THR A 135 2.12 -5.07 4.83
C THR A 135 3.03 -5.87 3.88
N PRO A 136 2.98 -7.22 3.92
CA PRO A 136 3.81 -8.08 3.09
C PRO A 136 3.74 -7.79 1.59
N LEU A 137 4.65 -8.41 0.87
CA LEU A 137 4.79 -8.24 -0.57
C LEU A 137 3.55 -8.76 -1.33
N HIS A 138 2.86 -7.86 -2.02
CA HIS A 138 1.63 -8.15 -2.76
C HIS A 138 1.44 -7.20 -3.94
N TYR A 139 0.45 -7.42 -4.80
CA TYR A 139 0.02 -6.43 -5.79
C TYR A 139 -1.49 -6.16 -5.73
N ASP A 140 -1.88 -4.99 -6.25
CA ASP A 140 -3.27 -4.62 -6.49
C ASP A 140 -3.62 -4.72 -7.97
N LEU A 141 -4.92 -4.83 -8.27
CA LEU A 141 -5.45 -4.87 -9.64
C LEU A 141 -5.72 -3.49 -10.23
N CYS A 142 -5.70 -2.44 -9.40
CA CYS A 142 -6.04 -1.08 -9.81
C CYS A 142 -4.86 -0.12 -9.66
N HIS A 143 -5.06 1.07 -10.21
CA HIS A 143 -4.17 2.18 -9.94
C HIS A 143 -4.40 2.69 -8.52
N GLY A 144 -3.33 3.01 -7.79
CA GLY A 144 -3.44 3.48 -6.41
C GLY A 144 -2.53 4.66 -6.11
N PHE A 145 -3.10 5.68 -5.45
CA PHE A 145 -2.32 6.67 -4.73
C PHE A 145 -2.37 6.40 -3.23
N LEU A 146 -1.21 6.32 -2.59
CA LEU A 146 -1.13 6.41 -1.14
C LEU A 146 -0.59 7.77 -0.74
N ILE A 147 -1.40 8.51 0.02
CA ILE A 147 -1.06 9.81 0.61
C ILE A 147 -0.59 9.56 2.04
N MET A 148 0.63 10.00 2.34
CA MET A 148 1.20 9.86 3.68
C MET A 148 0.78 11.04 4.56
N ILE A 149 0.09 10.79 5.67
CA ILE A 149 -0.48 11.84 6.54
C ILE A 149 0.34 12.04 7.82
N ARG A 150 0.68 10.95 8.51
CA ARG A 150 1.45 10.95 9.78
C ARG A 150 2.38 9.76 9.80
N GLY A 151 3.57 9.90 10.39
CA GLY A 151 4.57 8.85 10.48
C GLY A 151 5.37 8.70 9.18
N VAL A 152 6.12 7.60 9.07
CA VAL A 152 6.98 7.31 7.92
C VAL A 152 6.77 5.89 7.44
N LYS A 153 6.56 5.73 6.14
CA LYS A 153 6.45 4.42 5.48
C LYS A 153 7.54 4.26 4.44
N THR A 154 8.07 3.05 4.30
CA THR A 154 8.94 2.65 3.18
C THR A 154 8.20 1.67 2.29
N PHE A 155 8.12 2.02 1.02
CA PHE A 155 7.61 1.18 -0.06
C PHE A 155 8.79 0.54 -0.78
N THR A 156 8.83 -0.78 -0.85
CA THR A 156 9.75 -1.52 -1.72
C THR A 156 8.92 -2.15 -2.83
N ILE A 157 9.14 -1.69 -4.06
CA ILE A 157 8.30 -1.99 -5.22
C ILE A 157 9.10 -2.80 -6.24
N PHE A 158 8.49 -3.83 -6.81
CA PHE A 158 9.05 -4.62 -7.91
C PHE A 158 8.18 -4.48 -9.15
N HIS A 159 8.82 -4.62 -10.31
CA HIS A 159 8.11 -4.46 -11.57
C HIS A 159 7.15 -5.64 -11.77
N LYS A 160 5.99 -5.42 -12.38
CA LYS A 160 5.02 -6.49 -12.66
C LYS A 160 5.61 -7.68 -13.46
N ASP A 161 6.68 -7.44 -14.22
CA ASP A 161 7.35 -8.47 -15.03
C ASP A 161 8.22 -9.41 -14.17
N ASP A 162 8.52 -9.03 -12.92
CA ASP A 162 9.21 -9.88 -11.94
C ASP A 162 8.27 -10.97 -11.37
N PHE A 163 7.04 -11.08 -11.87
CA PHE A 163 6.00 -11.99 -11.39
C PHE A 163 6.52 -13.41 -11.06
N ARG A 164 7.35 -14.02 -11.90
CA ARG A 164 7.88 -15.37 -11.65
C ARG A 164 8.76 -15.45 -10.40
N ALA A 165 9.54 -14.40 -10.14
CA ALA A 165 10.41 -14.28 -8.99
C ALA A 165 9.63 -14.01 -7.70
N MET A 166 8.37 -13.58 -7.78
CA MET A 166 7.57 -13.17 -6.61
C MET A 166 6.93 -14.33 -5.84
N TYR A 167 7.07 -15.58 -6.30
CA TYR A 167 6.56 -16.78 -5.62
C TYR A 167 5.15 -16.64 -5.05
N GLN A 168 4.16 -16.46 -5.92
CA GLN A 168 2.74 -16.33 -5.55
C GLN A 168 2.30 -17.43 -4.57
N ARG A 169 1.37 -17.09 -3.68
CA ARG A 169 0.61 -18.10 -2.95
C ARG A 169 -0.38 -18.79 -3.90
N SER A 170 -0.66 -20.06 -3.63
CA SER A 170 -1.61 -20.84 -4.44
C SER A 170 -3.07 -20.50 -4.17
N ASP A 171 -3.37 -20.09 -2.94
CA ASP A 171 -4.70 -19.66 -2.48
C ASP A 171 -5.00 -18.19 -2.80
N ARG A 172 -3.96 -17.37 -2.87
CA ARG A 172 -4.00 -15.90 -2.97
C ARG A 172 -2.89 -15.41 -3.90
N PRO A 173 -3.03 -15.50 -5.24
CA PRO A 173 -1.95 -15.22 -6.18
C PRO A 173 -1.48 -13.76 -6.19
N GLU A 174 -2.24 -12.86 -5.59
CA GLU A 174 -1.89 -11.46 -5.33
C GLU A 174 -0.87 -11.28 -4.20
N LEU A 175 -0.66 -12.31 -3.38
CA LEU A 175 0.27 -12.31 -2.27
C LEU A 175 1.51 -13.14 -2.61
N SER A 176 2.68 -12.64 -2.21
CA SER A 176 3.94 -13.37 -2.29
C SER A 176 4.09 -14.31 -1.09
N ARG A 177 4.75 -15.45 -1.31
CA ARG A 177 5.24 -16.30 -0.21
C ARG A 177 6.56 -15.81 0.39
N VAL A 178 7.25 -14.89 -0.29
CA VAL A 178 8.53 -14.33 0.16
C VAL A 178 8.28 -13.37 1.32
N ASN A 179 8.90 -13.64 2.44
CA ASN A 179 9.09 -12.70 3.53
C ASN A 179 10.25 -11.77 3.19
N LEU A 180 9.92 -10.57 2.72
CA LEU A 180 10.92 -9.62 2.22
C LEU A 180 11.92 -9.17 3.29
N ASP A 181 11.45 -8.96 4.53
CA ASP A 181 12.31 -8.56 5.65
C ASP A 181 13.31 -9.67 6.00
N ALA A 182 12.88 -10.95 6.02
CA ALA A 182 13.76 -12.08 6.26
C ALA A 182 14.78 -12.27 5.11
N TRP A 183 14.33 -12.13 3.86
CA TRP A 183 15.19 -12.20 2.68
C TRP A 183 16.34 -11.19 2.73
N TYR A 184 16.03 -9.92 3.02
CA TYR A 184 17.04 -8.86 3.13
C TYR A 184 17.85 -8.92 4.42
N ALA A 185 17.35 -9.56 5.48
CA ALA A 185 18.13 -9.89 6.67
C ALA A 185 19.14 -11.03 6.44
N GLY A 186 19.11 -11.69 5.27
CA GLY A 186 20.02 -12.79 4.94
C GLY A 186 19.63 -14.12 5.56
N ASP A 187 18.35 -14.31 5.88
CA ASP A 187 17.82 -15.60 6.35
C ASP A 187 18.08 -16.69 5.29
N ALA A 188 18.85 -17.71 5.67
CA ALA A 188 19.29 -18.76 4.75
C ALA A 188 18.13 -19.65 4.29
N ASP A 189 17.20 -19.97 5.19
CA ASP A 189 16.04 -20.81 4.87
C ASP A 189 15.10 -20.07 3.89
N GLU A 190 14.93 -18.77 4.08
CA GLU A 190 14.14 -17.93 3.17
C GLU A 190 14.79 -17.85 1.78
N ARG A 191 16.12 -17.70 1.73
CA ARG A 191 16.88 -17.63 0.47
C ARG A 191 16.87 -18.94 -0.31
N ASP A 192 17.03 -20.07 0.38
CA ASP A 192 17.01 -21.39 -0.23
C ASP A 192 15.62 -21.79 -0.74
N ARG A 193 14.55 -21.28 -0.11
CA ARG A 193 13.16 -21.54 -0.54
C ARG A 193 12.75 -20.73 -1.76
N PHE A 194 13.34 -19.55 -1.97
CA PHE A 194 12.92 -18.60 -3.00
C PHE A 194 14.07 -18.09 -3.88
N PRO A 195 14.91 -18.96 -4.46
CA PRO A 195 16.17 -18.57 -5.10
C PRO A 195 16.02 -17.61 -6.29
N ASP A 196 14.93 -17.71 -7.05
CA ASP A 196 14.66 -16.85 -8.21
C ASP A 196 14.33 -15.39 -7.80
N PHE A 197 14.06 -15.13 -6.51
CA PHE A 197 13.82 -13.77 -6.01
C PHE A 197 15.07 -12.89 -6.11
N GLU A 198 16.27 -13.49 -6.16
CA GLU A 198 17.53 -12.78 -6.36
C GLU A 198 17.58 -12.00 -7.69
N ASP A 199 16.82 -12.44 -8.72
CA ASP A 199 16.73 -11.75 -10.01
C ASP A 199 15.82 -10.50 -9.98
N ALA A 200 15.00 -10.34 -8.94
CA ALA A 200 14.06 -9.23 -8.82
C ALA A 200 14.76 -7.94 -8.36
N THR A 201 14.56 -6.84 -9.10
CA THR A 201 15.20 -5.55 -8.78
C THR A 201 14.23 -4.62 -8.05
N PRO A 202 14.49 -4.25 -6.79
CA PRO A 202 13.61 -3.35 -6.04
C PRO A 202 13.76 -1.89 -6.46
N LEU A 203 12.66 -1.15 -6.37
CA LEU A 203 12.62 0.31 -6.29
C LEU A 203 12.09 0.70 -4.90
N THR A 204 12.90 1.40 -4.12
CA THR A 204 12.54 1.79 -2.75
C THR A 204 12.23 3.27 -2.63
N PHE A 205 11.12 3.60 -1.97
CA PHE A 205 10.68 4.95 -1.68
C PHE A 205 10.35 5.11 -0.20
N THR A 206 10.90 6.13 0.44
CA THR A 206 10.47 6.56 1.77
C THR A 206 9.48 7.71 1.64
N LEU A 207 8.34 7.60 2.31
CA LEU A 207 7.25 8.56 2.33
C LEU A 207 7.19 9.26 3.69
N TYR A 208 7.23 10.58 3.64
CA TYR A 208 7.04 11.47 4.78
C TYR A 208 5.67 12.13 4.71
N PRO A 209 5.16 12.72 5.81
CA PRO A 209 3.89 13.45 5.79
C PRO A 209 3.83 14.48 4.66
N GLY A 210 2.81 14.38 3.80
CA GLY A 210 2.61 15.20 2.60
C GLY A 210 3.15 14.60 1.30
N ASP A 211 3.90 13.50 1.35
CA ASP A 211 4.29 12.75 0.17
C ASP A 211 3.13 11.89 -0.34
N MET A 212 3.13 11.66 -1.66
CA MET A 212 2.24 10.71 -2.31
C MET A 212 3.06 9.70 -3.12
N ILE A 213 2.59 8.46 -3.14
CA ILE A 213 3.12 7.44 -4.06
C ILE A 213 2.03 6.92 -4.97
N TYR A 214 2.33 6.91 -6.26
CA TYR A 214 1.57 6.23 -7.28
C TYR A 214 2.09 4.81 -7.48
N THR A 215 1.20 3.83 -7.38
CA THR A 215 1.47 2.42 -7.68
C THR A 215 0.56 1.98 -8.84
N PRO A 216 1.12 1.56 -9.98
CA PRO A 216 0.32 1.01 -11.08
C PRO A 216 -0.22 -0.40 -10.75
N PRO A 217 -1.25 -0.87 -11.47
CA PRO A 217 -1.73 -2.25 -11.38
C PRO A 217 -0.60 -3.27 -11.54
N PHE A 218 -0.69 -4.35 -10.78
CA PHE A 218 0.24 -5.49 -10.79
C PHE A 218 1.67 -5.20 -10.34
N PHE A 219 1.99 -3.97 -9.93
CA PHE A 219 3.28 -3.69 -9.31
C PHE A 219 3.28 -4.26 -7.91
N TRP A 220 4.21 -5.18 -7.69
CA TRP A 220 4.43 -5.80 -6.39
C TRP A 220 4.98 -4.76 -5.44
N HIS A 221 4.48 -4.71 -4.23
CA HIS A 221 4.92 -3.75 -3.24
C HIS A 221 4.82 -4.31 -1.82
N HIS A 222 5.83 -3.97 -1.03
CA HIS A 222 5.92 -4.25 0.40
C HIS A 222 5.98 -2.91 1.12
N VAL A 223 5.20 -2.77 2.20
CA VAL A 223 5.09 -1.50 2.92
C VAL A 223 5.47 -1.70 4.37
N ARG A 224 6.46 -0.96 4.85
CA ARG A 224 6.89 -0.97 6.24
C ARG A 224 6.73 0.40 6.89
N THR A 225 5.97 0.46 7.98
CA THR A 225 5.96 1.62 8.89
C THR A 225 7.24 1.61 9.72
N HIS A 226 7.89 2.76 9.89
CA HIS A 226 9.11 2.89 10.69
C HIS A 226 8.82 2.71 12.20
N ASP A 227 9.83 2.28 12.97
CA ASP A 227 9.70 1.89 14.39
C ASP A 227 9.59 3.08 15.37
N GLY A 228 9.38 4.31 14.89
CA GLY A 228 9.41 5.54 15.70
C GLY A 228 8.04 6.06 16.16
N GLU A 229 7.01 5.99 15.33
CA GLU A 229 5.65 6.43 15.68
C GLU A 229 4.58 5.68 14.86
N PRO A 230 3.34 5.61 15.36
CA PRO A 230 2.21 5.15 14.57
C PRO A 230 2.01 5.99 13.30
N ALA A 231 1.53 5.36 12.24
CA ALA A 231 1.36 6.00 10.94
C ALA A 231 -0.12 6.13 10.55
N ILE A 232 -0.43 7.16 9.77
CA ILE A 232 -1.72 7.36 9.09
C ILE A 232 -1.44 7.62 7.61
N SER A 233 -2.20 6.96 6.74
CA SER A 233 -2.15 7.14 5.30
C SER A 233 -3.52 6.95 4.66
N VAL A 234 -3.77 7.64 3.55
CA VAL A 234 -5.02 7.50 2.78
C VAL A 234 -4.71 6.84 1.45
N LEU A 235 -5.43 5.76 1.13
CA LEU A 235 -5.36 5.06 -0.15
C LEU A 235 -6.51 5.52 -1.04
N VAL A 236 -6.18 5.93 -2.25
CA VAL A 236 -7.10 6.42 -3.28
C VAL A 236 -6.91 5.56 -4.53
N PRO A 237 -7.72 4.51 -4.70
CA PRO A 237 -7.72 3.72 -5.92
C PRO A 237 -8.58 4.36 -7.01
N PHE A 238 -8.22 4.15 -8.28
CA PHE A 238 -8.94 4.63 -9.46
C PHE A 238 -8.79 3.65 -10.65
N ASP A 239 -9.52 3.93 -11.74
CA ASP A 239 -9.63 3.06 -12.91
C ASP A 239 -10.04 1.63 -12.53
N LEU A 240 -11.11 1.53 -11.74
CA LEU A 240 -11.76 0.27 -11.35
C LEU A 240 -13.03 0.09 -12.18
N ASP A 241 -13.17 -1.05 -12.84
CA ASP A 241 -14.47 -1.44 -13.42
C ASP A 241 -15.50 -1.65 -12.29
N ALA A 242 -16.79 -1.41 -12.57
CA ALA A 242 -17.85 -1.45 -11.55
C ALA A 242 -17.96 -2.81 -10.82
N GLU A 243 -17.49 -3.88 -11.45
CA GLU A 243 -17.51 -5.26 -10.95
C GLU A 243 -16.16 -5.71 -10.38
N GLU A 244 -15.11 -4.87 -10.44
CA GLU A 244 -13.79 -5.25 -9.93
C GLU A 244 -13.73 -5.18 -8.41
N PRO A 245 -13.24 -6.25 -7.74
CA PRO A 245 -13.06 -6.22 -6.30
C PRO A 245 -11.97 -5.20 -5.93
N VAL A 246 -12.35 -4.25 -5.08
CA VAL A 246 -11.50 -3.16 -4.59
C VAL A 246 -10.47 -3.73 -3.62
N HIS A 247 -9.30 -4.13 -4.13
CA HIS A 247 -8.20 -4.77 -3.39
C HIS A 247 -8.41 -6.24 -3.03
N VAL A 248 -8.12 -7.14 -3.98
CA VAL A 248 -8.05 -8.60 -3.73
C VAL A 248 -7.13 -8.99 -2.55
N SER A 249 -6.11 -8.17 -2.24
CA SER A 249 -5.16 -8.39 -1.14
C SER A 249 -5.71 -8.02 0.24
N HIS A 250 -6.70 -7.12 0.31
CA HIS A 250 -7.27 -6.58 1.56
C HIS A 250 -8.74 -6.98 1.77
N LEU A 251 -9.43 -7.34 0.70
CA LEU A 251 -10.74 -7.96 0.72
C LEU A 251 -10.55 -9.45 0.51
N TYR A 252 -10.56 -10.15 1.64
CA TYR A 252 -11.08 -11.48 1.94
C TYR A 252 -10.23 -12.08 3.05
#